data_AF-A0A0G1FSX1-F1
#
_entry.id   AF-A0A0G1FSX1-F1
#
_cell.length_a   1.000
_cell.length_b   1.000
_cell.length_c   1.000
_cell.angle_alpha   90.00
_cell.angle_beta   90.00
_cell.angle_gamma   90.00
#
_symmetry.space_group_name_H-M   'P 1'
#
loop_
_entity.id
_entity.type
_entity.pdbx_description
1 polymer ?
#
loop_
_entity_poly.entity_id
_entity_poly.type
_entity_poly.pdbx_seq_one_letter_code
_entity_poly.pdbx_strand_id
1 'polypeptide(L)'
;MIKIISKLTFYIVVGAGVLGILSFGADKFNLALAQNIDDSGVSYPIKELGNCADKSECKTYCDKKENQGACLDFAGQKGMMKKADIDQAKKMLKLAEDGTNTPGNCRGEDECDAYCGGTAHLDECVDFGEKAGLISPEEVKMIKKTGGKGPGGCSGKKACDDYCQNEANLDECISFAEQNGMMTAQEKEMIKKTGGKGPGGCKGKEKCDAFCQQENNFDVCLEFGHENGMMNDEEYAMAKKSGLKM
;
A
#
# COMPACT_ATOMS: atom_id res chain seq x y z
N MET A 1 24.45 26.80 -39.86
CA MET A 1 25.13 25.68 -40.54
C MET A 1 24.19 24.48 -40.50
N ILE A 2 23.48 24.17 -41.60
CA ILE A 2 23.87 23.14 -42.59
C ILE A 2 23.52 21.74 -42.00
N LYS A 3 22.34 21.16 -42.27
CA LYS A 3 21.97 20.23 -43.38
C LYS A 3 21.22 19.06 -42.68
N ILE A 4 20.22 18.32 -43.16
CA ILE A 4 19.56 18.12 -44.45
C ILE A 4 18.24 17.39 -44.18
N ILE A 5 17.18 17.86 -44.81
CA ILE A 5 15.98 17.09 -45.19
C ILE A 5 16.33 16.36 -46.49
N SER A 6 16.12 15.04 -46.62
CA SER A 6 15.85 14.34 -47.91
C SER A 6 15.74 12.82 -47.65
N LYS A 7 14.54 12.22 -47.69
CA LYS A 7 13.95 11.53 -48.87
C LYS A 7 14.81 10.42 -49.48
N LEU A 8 14.38 9.18 -49.26
CA LEU A 8 14.23 8.09 -50.24
C LEU A 8 13.05 7.27 -49.69
N THR A 9 11.96 6.99 -50.39
CA THR A 9 11.81 6.70 -51.82
C THR A 9 10.41 7.06 -52.29
N PHE A 10 10.38 7.85 -53.36
CA PHE A 10 9.26 8.12 -54.24
C PHE A 10 9.44 7.22 -55.45
N TYR A 11 8.42 6.47 -55.88
CA TYR A 11 8.10 6.05 -57.26
C TYR A 11 6.88 5.11 -57.13
N ILE A 12 5.76 5.16 -57.86
CA ILE A 12 5.06 6.13 -58.73
C ILE A 12 3.89 5.31 -59.33
N VAL A 13 2.67 5.89 -59.33
CA VAL A 13 1.62 5.87 -60.39
C VAL A 13 1.12 4.49 -60.86
N VAL A 14 -0.17 4.16 -60.80
CA VAL A 14 -1.29 4.55 -61.70
C VAL A 14 -2.60 4.37 -60.88
N GLY A 15 -3.68 5.14 -60.95
CA GLY A 15 -4.12 6.22 -61.83
C GLY A 15 -5.51 6.68 -61.34
N ALA A 16 -5.93 7.85 -61.81
CA ALA A 16 -7.18 8.48 -61.45
C ALA A 16 -8.42 7.78 -62.05
N GLY A 17 -9.52 7.83 -61.30
CA GLY A 17 -10.88 7.83 -61.82
C GLY A 17 -11.55 6.46 -61.91
N VAL A 18 -12.67 6.30 -61.21
CA VAL A 18 -14.01 6.02 -61.76
C VAL A 18 -14.95 5.71 -60.60
N LEU A 19 -16.09 6.42 -60.58
CA LEU A 19 -17.29 6.10 -59.83
C LEU A 19 -17.59 4.60 -59.89
N GLY A 20 -17.74 3.96 -58.74
CA GLY A 20 -18.15 2.56 -58.68
C GLY A 20 -18.71 2.22 -57.31
N ILE A 21 -20.02 2.38 -57.17
CA ILE A 21 -20.84 1.78 -56.11
C ILE A 21 -20.58 0.28 -56.17
N LEU A 22 -19.80 -0.26 -55.24
CA LEU A 22 -19.74 -1.70 -54.99
C LEU A 22 -19.70 -1.93 -53.48
N SER A 23 -20.79 -2.54 -53.04
CA SER A 23 -21.03 -3.11 -51.73
C SER A 23 -19.84 -3.97 -51.28
N PHE A 24 -19.09 -3.49 -50.29
CA PHE A 24 -18.27 -4.35 -49.45
C PHE A 24 -18.90 -4.37 -48.07
N GLY A 25 -19.15 -5.59 -47.60
CA GLY A 25 -19.91 -5.89 -46.41
C GLY A 25 -19.36 -5.19 -45.18
N ALA A 26 -20.24 -5.08 -44.19
CA ALA A 26 -19.87 -4.75 -42.83
C ALA A 26 -18.88 -5.80 -42.30
N ASP A 27 -17.60 -5.67 -42.64
CA ASP A 27 -16.53 -6.19 -41.82
C ASP A 27 -16.66 -5.45 -40.51
N LYS A 28 -17.16 -6.20 -39.53
CA LYS A 28 -17.21 -5.84 -38.14
C LYS A 28 -15.79 -5.45 -37.72
N PHE A 29 -15.47 -4.16 -37.85
CA PHE A 29 -14.42 -3.55 -37.07
C PHE A 29 -14.85 -3.72 -35.61
N ASN A 30 -14.45 -4.84 -35.01
CA ASN A 30 -14.35 -4.95 -33.57
C ASN A 30 -13.32 -3.89 -33.18
N LEU A 31 -13.84 -2.73 -32.80
CA LEU A 31 -13.09 -1.72 -32.08
C LEU A 31 -12.71 -2.39 -30.75
N ALA A 32 -11.58 -3.09 -30.74
CA ALA A 32 -10.93 -3.44 -29.50
C ALA A 32 -10.58 -2.09 -28.86
N LEU A 33 -11.41 -1.66 -27.91
CA LEU A 33 -11.03 -0.58 -27.00
C LEU A 33 -9.71 -1.03 -26.38
N ALA A 34 -8.60 -0.44 -26.83
CA ALA A 34 -7.35 -0.53 -26.11
C ALA A 34 -7.67 -0.03 -24.71
N GLN A 35 -7.73 -0.95 -23.75
CA GLN A 35 -7.93 -0.56 -22.37
C GLN A 35 -6.70 0.26 -22.02
N ASN A 36 -6.88 1.56 -21.75
CA ASN A 36 -5.83 2.41 -21.20
C ASN A 36 -5.61 1.99 -19.75
N ILE A 37 -5.02 0.81 -19.57
CA ILE A 37 -4.63 0.26 -18.27
C ILE A 37 -3.19 0.69 -18.06
N ASP A 38 -2.92 1.43 -17.00
CA ASP A 38 -1.54 1.73 -16.61
C ASP A 38 -0.85 0.53 -15.97
N ASP A 39 0.45 0.66 -15.72
CA ASP A 39 1.28 -0.38 -15.08
C ASP A 39 0.78 -0.78 -13.68
N SER A 40 -0.17 -0.04 -13.10
CA SER A 40 -0.80 -0.30 -11.80
C SER A 40 -2.18 -0.98 -11.91
N GLY A 41 -2.61 -1.35 -13.12
CA GLY A 41 -3.91 -2.01 -13.33
C GLY A 41 -5.11 -1.05 -13.30
N VAL A 42 -4.89 0.27 -13.37
CA VAL A 42 -5.96 1.27 -13.36
C VAL A 42 -6.40 1.57 -14.80
N SER A 43 -7.69 1.36 -15.08
CA SER A 43 -8.29 1.68 -16.38
C SER A 43 -8.84 3.11 -16.39
N TYR A 44 -8.40 3.90 -17.37
CA TYR A 44 -8.93 5.25 -17.62
C TYR A 44 -10.02 5.25 -18.70
N PRO A 45 -10.94 6.23 -18.71
CA PRO A 45 -11.10 7.30 -17.72
C PRO A 45 -11.71 6.82 -16.39
N ILE A 46 -11.36 7.47 -15.28
CA ILE A 46 -11.89 7.11 -13.95
C ILE A 46 -13.14 7.95 -13.65
N LYS A 47 -14.31 7.35 -13.81
CA LYS A 47 -15.61 8.03 -13.68
C LYS A 47 -15.81 8.65 -12.29
N GLU A 48 -15.39 7.96 -11.24
CA GLU A 48 -15.52 8.37 -9.85
C GLU A 48 -14.64 9.58 -9.51
N LEU A 49 -13.57 9.81 -10.28
CA LEU A 49 -12.62 10.90 -10.10
C LEU A 49 -12.80 12.00 -11.17
N GLY A 50 -14.06 12.28 -11.52
CA GLY A 50 -14.39 13.35 -12.47
C GLY A 50 -14.12 13.00 -13.93
N ASN A 51 -14.06 11.72 -14.29
CA ASN A 51 -13.69 11.22 -15.62
C ASN A 51 -12.29 11.64 -16.08
N CYS A 52 -11.32 11.73 -15.16
CA CYS A 52 -9.95 12.00 -15.53
C CYS A 52 -9.42 10.94 -16.50
N ALA A 53 -8.81 11.39 -17.61
CA ALA A 53 -8.42 10.55 -18.74
C ALA A 53 -7.05 9.88 -18.58
N ASP A 54 -6.23 10.37 -17.66
CA ASP A 54 -4.91 9.82 -17.35
C ASP A 54 -4.47 10.18 -15.92
N LYS A 55 -3.31 9.65 -15.52
CA LYS A 55 -2.71 9.87 -14.19
C LYS A 55 -2.51 11.35 -13.86
N SER A 56 -2.14 12.18 -14.83
CA SER A 56 -1.88 13.61 -14.62
C SER A 56 -3.17 14.37 -14.35
N GLU A 57 -4.22 14.08 -15.11
CA GLU A 57 -5.56 14.64 -14.88
C GLU A 57 -6.13 14.18 -13.53
N CYS A 58 -5.98 12.90 -13.18
CA CYS A 58 -6.47 12.39 -11.90
C CYS A 58 -5.69 13.00 -10.73
N LYS A 59 -4.38 13.21 -10.86
CA LYS A 59 -3.60 13.95 -9.87
C LYS A 59 -4.14 15.37 -9.70
N THR A 60 -4.38 16.08 -10.79
CA THR A 60 -4.93 17.44 -10.77
C THR A 60 -6.32 17.48 -10.11
N TYR A 61 -7.14 16.45 -10.34
CA TYR A 61 -8.42 16.28 -9.65
C TYR A 61 -8.22 16.07 -8.15
N CYS A 62 -7.33 15.16 -7.74
CA CYS A 62 -7.05 14.80 -6.35
C CYS A 62 -6.29 15.85 -5.54
N ASP A 63 -5.55 16.75 -6.19
CA ASP A 63 -4.84 17.85 -5.53
C ASP A 63 -5.82 18.89 -4.95
N LYS A 64 -7.09 18.87 -5.37
CA LYS A 64 -8.14 19.74 -4.82
C LYS A 64 -8.67 19.17 -3.52
N LYS A 65 -8.72 20.00 -2.47
CA LYS A 65 -9.15 19.60 -1.11
C LYS A 65 -10.51 18.89 -1.11
N GLU A 66 -11.46 19.40 -1.89
CA GLU A 66 -12.83 18.89 -1.98
C GLU A 66 -12.91 17.49 -2.62
N ASN A 67 -11.86 17.08 -3.33
CA ASN A 67 -11.78 15.81 -4.04
C ASN A 67 -10.92 14.76 -3.33
N GLN A 68 -10.14 15.16 -2.30
CA GLN A 68 -9.21 14.26 -1.61
C GLN A 68 -9.94 13.05 -1.02
N GLY A 69 -11.15 13.23 -0.47
CA GLY A 69 -11.97 12.12 0.04
C GLY A 69 -12.32 11.08 -1.04
N ALA A 70 -12.76 11.53 -2.21
CA ALA A 70 -13.09 10.64 -3.33
C ALA A 70 -11.84 9.88 -3.84
N CYS A 71 -10.68 10.53 -3.84
CA CYS A 71 -9.42 9.90 -4.22
C CYS A 71 -8.94 8.86 -3.21
N LEU A 72 -9.13 9.12 -1.91
CA LEU A 72 -8.85 8.13 -0.86
C LEU A 72 -9.80 6.92 -0.97
N ASP A 73 -11.09 7.15 -1.24
CA ASP A 73 -12.05 6.07 -1.47
C ASP A 73 -11.67 5.21 -2.68
N PHE A 74 -11.30 5.84 -3.79
CA PHE A 74 -10.82 5.15 -4.98
C PHE A 74 -9.55 4.34 -4.69
N ALA A 75 -8.56 4.93 -4.01
CA ALA A 75 -7.32 4.25 -3.65
C ALA A 75 -7.58 3.03 -2.76
N GLY A 76 -8.51 3.14 -1.80
CA GLY A 76 -8.95 2.00 -0.98
C GLY A 76 -9.63 0.91 -1.80
N GLN A 77 -10.53 1.26 -2.72
CA GLN A 77 -11.23 0.30 -3.59
C GLN A 77 -10.27 -0.44 -4.54
N LYS A 78 -9.21 0.22 -4.99
CA LYS A 78 -8.18 -0.37 -5.86
C LYS A 78 -7.06 -1.07 -5.09
N GLY A 79 -7.12 -1.10 -3.75
CA GLY A 79 -6.06 -1.68 -2.93
C GLY A 79 -4.72 -0.95 -3.04
N MET A 80 -4.73 0.32 -3.46
CA MET A 80 -3.53 1.16 -3.60
C MET A 80 -3.06 1.72 -2.25
N MET A 81 -3.94 1.74 -1.25
CA MET A 81 -3.67 2.19 0.11
C MET A 81 -4.36 1.27 1.11
N LYS A 82 -3.77 1.10 2.29
CA LYS A 82 -4.36 0.29 3.37
C LYS A 82 -5.55 1.00 3.96
N LYS A 83 -6.55 0.23 4.43
CA LYS A 83 -7.71 0.81 5.10
C LYS A 83 -7.32 1.71 6.29
N ALA A 84 -6.36 1.28 7.10
CA ALA A 84 -5.86 2.08 8.22
C ALA A 84 -5.25 3.41 7.74
N ASP A 85 -4.47 3.38 6.67
CA ASP A 85 -3.86 4.57 6.07
C ASP A 85 -4.92 5.51 5.46
N ILE A 86 -5.97 4.95 4.83
CA ILE A 86 -7.13 5.71 4.34
C ILE A 86 -7.88 6.35 5.50
N ASP A 87 -8.17 5.62 6.57
CA ASP A 87 -8.88 6.13 7.74
C ASP A 87 -8.06 7.23 8.44
N GLN A 88 -6.74 7.07 8.54
CA GLN A 88 -5.83 8.08 9.07
C GLN A 88 -5.79 9.33 8.19
N ALA A 89 -5.66 9.16 6.86
CA ALA A 89 -5.67 10.27 5.92
C ALA A 89 -6.99 11.06 5.99
N LYS A 90 -8.14 10.36 6.07
CA LYS A 90 -9.45 11.00 6.25
C LYS A 90 -9.55 11.80 7.55
N LYS A 91 -8.99 11.31 8.66
CA LYS A 91 -8.92 12.08 9.91
C LYS A 91 -8.12 13.36 9.72
N MET A 92 -6.97 13.29 9.05
CA MET A 92 -6.13 14.46 8.76
C MET A 92 -6.83 15.46 7.84
N LEU A 93 -7.58 15.00 6.83
CA LEU A 93 -8.40 15.87 5.98
C LEU A 93 -9.43 16.65 6.81
N LYS A 94 -10.14 15.95 7.70
CA LYS A 94 -11.12 16.57 8.59
C LYS A 94 -10.48 17.62 9.51
N LEU A 95 -9.33 17.32 10.10
CA LEU A 95 -8.60 18.28 10.93
C LEU A 95 -8.18 19.53 10.14
N ALA A 96 -7.77 19.35 8.88
CA ALA A 96 -7.44 20.45 7.98
C ALA A 96 -8.68 21.24 7.52
N GLU A 97 -9.87 20.63 7.45
CA GLU A 97 -11.16 21.31 7.25
C GLU A 97 -11.55 22.14 8.47
N ASP A 98 -11.36 21.58 9.66
CA ASP A 98 -11.64 22.23 10.95
C ASP A 98 -10.61 23.34 11.30
N GLY A 99 -9.59 23.53 10.46
CA GLY A 99 -8.54 24.54 10.67
C GLY A 99 -7.60 24.20 11.84
N THR A 100 -7.51 22.92 12.21
CA THR A 100 -6.61 22.47 13.27
C THR A 100 -5.16 22.55 12.77
N ASN A 101 -4.31 23.24 13.52
CA ASN A 101 -2.89 23.29 13.23
C ASN A 101 -2.20 22.01 13.71
N THR A 102 -1.31 21.49 12.88
CA THR A 102 -0.40 20.38 13.23
C THR A 102 0.73 20.90 14.13
N PRO A 103 1.39 19.99 14.89
CA PRO A 103 2.60 20.34 15.65
C PRO A 103 3.65 21.01 14.77
N GLY A 104 4.23 22.11 15.25
CA GLY A 104 5.19 22.90 14.45
C GLY A 104 4.63 23.51 13.16
N ASN A 105 3.32 23.40 12.89
CA ASN A 105 2.66 23.69 11.62
C ASN A 105 3.21 22.87 10.43
N CYS A 106 3.71 21.66 10.70
CA CYS A 106 4.23 20.75 9.66
C CYS A 106 3.16 20.41 8.62
N ARG A 107 3.55 20.25 7.35
CA ARG A 107 2.65 19.94 6.23
C ARG A 107 3.09 18.68 5.50
N GLY A 108 2.23 17.66 5.55
CA GLY A 108 2.50 16.36 4.95
C GLY A 108 3.33 15.45 5.86
N GLU A 109 3.40 14.18 5.48
CA GLU A 109 3.99 13.12 6.27
C GLU A 109 5.46 13.39 6.58
N ASP A 110 6.30 13.62 5.57
CA ASP A 110 7.75 13.80 5.75
C ASP A 110 8.11 14.96 6.69
N GLU A 111 7.42 16.10 6.58
CA GLU A 111 7.68 17.27 7.43
C GLU A 111 7.25 16.99 8.87
N CYS A 112 6.09 16.36 9.06
CA CYS A 112 5.59 16.01 10.38
C CYS A 112 6.41 14.90 11.03
N ASP A 113 6.87 13.92 10.27
CA ASP A 113 7.79 12.88 10.74
C ASP A 113 9.14 13.46 11.14
N ALA A 114 9.65 14.45 10.40
CA ALA A 114 10.88 15.14 10.78
C ALA A 114 10.71 15.94 12.09
N TYR A 115 9.57 16.63 12.26
CA TYR A 115 9.30 17.41 13.47
C TYR A 115 9.02 16.51 14.69
N CYS A 116 8.20 15.48 14.52
CA CYS A 116 7.75 14.58 15.59
C CYS A 116 8.65 13.37 15.81
N GLY A 117 9.56 13.06 14.90
CA GLY A 117 10.43 11.90 14.96
C GLY A 117 11.53 11.99 16.02
N GLY A 118 11.71 13.14 16.67
CA GLY A 118 12.66 13.33 17.77
C GLY A 118 11.99 13.39 19.13
N THR A 119 12.79 13.34 20.20
CA THR A 119 12.26 13.49 21.57
C THR A 119 11.95 14.94 21.95
N ALA A 120 12.45 15.92 21.19
CA ALA A 120 12.31 17.35 21.51
C ALA A 120 10.86 17.86 21.46
N HIS A 121 10.04 17.27 20.57
CA HIS A 121 8.64 17.64 20.37
C HIS A 121 7.68 16.49 20.71
N LEU A 122 8.17 15.47 21.43
CA LEU A 122 7.45 14.23 21.66
C LEU A 122 6.10 14.46 22.33
N ASP A 123 6.07 15.23 23.43
CA ASP A 123 4.84 15.45 24.18
C ASP A 123 3.79 16.21 23.36
N GLU A 124 4.19 17.24 22.60
CA GLU A 124 3.29 17.98 21.70
C GLU A 124 2.70 17.06 20.62
N CYS A 125 3.56 16.25 19.99
CA CYS A 125 3.16 15.35 18.92
C CYS A 125 2.28 14.19 19.42
N VAL A 126 2.57 13.64 20.60
CA VAL A 126 1.77 12.60 21.24
C VAL A 126 0.41 13.15 21.65
N ASP A 127 0.38 14.32 22.29
CA ASP A 127 -0.88 14.94 22.70
C ASP A 127 -1.75 15.31 21.49
N PHE A 128 -1.12 15.80 20.41
CA PHE A 128 -1.83 16.02 19.15
C PHE A 128 -2.37 14.72 18.58
N GLY A 129 -1.52 13.69 18.44
CA GLY A 129 -1.91 12.40 17.88
C GLY A 129 -3.05 11.75 18.66
N GLU A 130 -3.02 11.80 19.99
CA GLU A 130 -4.06 11.25 20.86
C GLU A 130 -5.39 12.00 20.65
N LYS A 131 -5.37 13.34 20.69
CA LYS A 131 -6.57 14.17 20.48
C LYS A 131 -7.14 14.05 19.07
N ALA A 132 -6.26 13.92 18.08
CA ALA A 132 -6.61 13.70 16.68
C ALA A 132 -7.11 12.26 16.41
N GLY A 133 -6.96 11.36 17.39
CA GLY A 133 -7.29 9.94 17.25
C GLY A 133 -6.40 9.22 16.23
N LEU A 134 -5.19 9.72 16.00
CA LEU A 134 -4.17 9.13 15.14
C LEU A 134 -3.34 8.06 15.87
N ILE A 135 -3.20 8.19 17.20
CA ILE A 135 -2.59 7.18 18.07
C ILE A 135 -3.56 6.78 19.17
N SER A 136 -3.56 5.49 19.51
CA SER A 136 -4.38 4.94 20.58
C SER A 136 -3.83 5.27 21.98
N PRO A 137 -4.65 5.24 23.04
CA PRO A 137 -4.17 5.40 24.42
C PRO A 137 -3.09 4.38 24.82
N GLU A 138 -3.15 3.17 24.26
CA GLU A 138 -2.15 2.11 24.42
C GLU A 138 -0.82 2.52 23.79
N GLU A 139 -0.84 3.06 22.57
CA GLU A 139 0.34 3.60 21.90
C GLU A 139 0.92 4.81 22.64
N VAL A 140 0.08 5.72 23.16
CA VAL A 140 0.51 6.85 24.00
C VAL A 140 1.29 6.36 25.22
N LYS A 141 0.79 5.34 25.93
CA LYS A 141 1.48 4.75 27.09
C LYS A 141 2.82 4.16 26.69
N MET A 142 2.89 3.47 25.56
CA MET A 142 4.13 2.88 25.05
C MET A 142 5.14 3.96 24.67
N ILE A 143 4.72 5.01 23.96
CA ILE A 143 5.57 6.14 23.57
C ILE A 143 6.11 6.84 24.82
N LYS A 144 5.27 7.10 25.82
CA LYS A 144 5.70 7.72 27.09
C LYS A 144 6.64 6.82 27.89
N LYS A 145 6.39 5.50 27.93
CA LYS A 145 7.27 4.52 28.60
C LYS A 145 8.66 4.45 27.96
N THR A 146 8.72 4.54 26.63
CA THR A 146 9.96 4.38 25.85
C THR A 146 10.66 5.71 25.54
N GLY A 147 10.02 6.84 25.85
CA GLY A 147 10.49 8.17 25.46
C GLY A 147 10.53 8.36 23.94
N GLY A 148 9.61 7.71 23.20
CA GLY A 148 9.55 7.77 21.74
C GLY A 148 10.68 7.04 21.01
N LYS A 149 11.42 6.18 21.72
CA LYS A 149 12.55 5.42 21.16
C LYS A 149 12.22 3.93 21.07
N GLY A 150 12.50 3.36 19.92
CA GLY A 150 12.43 1.92 19.67
C GLY A 150 13.78 1.21 19.85
N PRO A 151 13.88 -0.04 19.38
CA PRO A 151 15.13 -0.81 19.38
C PRO A 151 16.23 -0.09 18.59
N GLY A 152 17.48 -0.21 19.01
CA GLY A 152 18.61 0.52 18.43
C GLY A 152 18.57 2.04 18.64
N GLY A 153 17.60 2.54 19.42
CA GLY A 153 17.34 3.97 19.55
C GLY A 153 16.67 4.59 18.32
N CYS A 154 16.08 3.78 17.43
CA CYS A 154 15.26 4.27 16.33
C CYS A 154 14.11 5.14 16.85
N SER A 155 13.61 6.06 16.03
CA SER A 155 12.48 6.90 16.40
C SER A 155 11.61 7.18 15.17
N GLY A 156 10.29 7.25 15.39
CA GLY A 156 9.32 7.25 14.30
C GLY A 156 9.12 5.86 13.69
N LYS A 157 7.91 5.64 13.15
CA LYS A 157 7.48 4.32 12.67
C LYS A 157 8.39 3.79 11.57
N LYS A 158 8.67 4.61 10.54
CA LYS A 158 9.47 4.19 9.38
C LYS A 158 10.90 3.78 9.77
N ALA A 159 11.59 4.57 10.60
CA ALA A 159 12.96 4.25 10.98
C ALA A 159 13.04 2.98 11.83
N CYS A 160 12.05 2.76 12.71
CA CYS A 160 11.98 1.53 13.50
C CYS A 160 11.61 0.30 12.68
N ASP A 161 10.68 0.44 11.73
CA ASP A 161 10.36 -0.63 10.77
C ASP A 161 11.60 -1.01 9.95
N ASP A 162 12.33 -0.02 9.41
CA ASP A 162 13.55 -0.25 8.65
C ASP A 162 14.65 -0.90 9.52
N TYR A 163 14.79 -0.47 10.78
CA TYR A 163 15.72 -1.08 11.74
C TYR A 163 15.40 -2.55 12.00
N CYS A 164 14.14 -2.89 12.24
CA CYS A 164 13.71 -4.25 12.57
C CYS A 164 13.58 -5.18 11.37
N GLN A 165 13.53 -4.65 10.14
CA GLN A 165 13.58 -5.46 8.93
C GLN A 165 14.98 -6.05 8.66
N ASN A 166 16.02 -5.47 9.27
CA ASN A 166 17.36 -6.04 9.24
C ASN A 166 17.43 -7.27 10.16
N GLU A 167 17.76 -8.43 9.57
CA GLU A 167 17.84 -9.69 10.31
C GLU A 167 18.89 -9.64 11.44
N ALA A 168 19.94 -8.82 11.30
CA ALA A 168 20.94 -8.62 12.36
C ALA A 168 20.38 -7.94 13.61
N ASN A 169 19.25 -7.23 13.48
CA ASN A 169 18.60 -6.49 14.56
C ASN A 169 17.37 -7.22 15.13
N LEU A 170 16.99 -8.35 14.55
CA LEU A 170 15.74 -9.04 14.87
C LEU A 170 15.62 -9.41 16.35
N ASP A 171 16.68 -9.96 16.95
CA ASP A 171 16.69 -10.34 18.38
C ASP A 171 16.50 -9.14 19.31
N GLU A 172 17.06 -7.98 18.96
CA GLU A 172 16.86 -6.75 19.72
C GLU A 172 15.41 -6.26 19.60
N CYS A 173 14.84 -6.30 18.40
CA CYS A 173 13.44 -5.92 18.18
C CYS A 173 12.46 -6.83 18.92
N ILE A 174 12.70 -8.14 18.92
CA ILE A 174 11.92 -9.12 19.71
C ILE A 174 12.03 -8.78 21.21
N SER A 175 13.26 -8.57 21.70
CA SER A 175 13.49 -8.28 23.11
C SER A 175 12.82 -6.97 23.54
N PHE A 176 12.92 -5.93 22.70
CA PHE A 176 12.25 -4.66 22.93
C PHE A 176 10.74 -4.82 22.99
N ALA A 177 10.15 -5.53 22.02
CA ALA A 177 8.71 -5.74 21.97
C ALA A 177 8.21 -6.53 23.20
N GLU A 178 8.91 -7.60 23.60
CA GLU A 178 8.55 -8.39 24.79
C GLU A 178 8.63 -7.54 26.08
N GLN A 179 9.74 -6.81 26.28
CA GLN A 179 9.92 -5.95 27.45
C GLN A 179 8.88 -4.82 27.54
N ASN A 180 8.35 -4.41 26.39
CA ASN A 180 7.32 -3.40 26.30
C ASN A 180 5.90 -3.96 26.21
N GLY A 181 5.72 -5.29 26.31
CA GLY A 181 4.41 -5.94 26.27
C GLY A 181 3.73 -5.86 24.90
N MET A 182 4.51 -5.63 23.84
CA MET A 182 4.06 -5.57 22.45
C MET A 182 4.03 -6.96 21.79
N MET A 183 4.51 -7.99 22.48
CA MET A 183 4.40 -9.39 22.06
C MET A 183 4.33 -10.33 23.26
N THR A 184 3.70 -11.47 23.03
CA THR A 184 3.60 -12.60 23.94
C THR A 184 4.82 -13.54 23.82
N ALA A 185 5.00 -14.42 24.80
CA ALA A 185 6.05 -15.44 24.75
C ALA A 185 5.87 -16.40 23.56
N GLN A 186 4.62 -16.75 23.25
CA GLN A 186 4.27 -17.61 22.12
C GLN A 186 4.62 -16.95 20.78
N GLU A 187 4.31 -15.66 20.61
CA GLU A 187 4.69 -14.90 19.41
C GLU A 187 6.21 -14.82 19.26
N LYS A 188 6.93 -14.60 20.37
CA LYS A 188 8.40 -14.61 20.38
C LYS A 188 8.97 -15.97 19.95
N GLU A 189 8.45 -17.07 20.48
CA GLU A 189 8.88 -18.42 20.10
C GLU A 189 8.64 -18.69 18.62
N MET A 190 7.47 -18.27 18.10
CA MET A 190 7.15 -18.38 16.68
C MET A 190 8.11 -17.56 15.81
N ILE A 191 8.35 -16.30 16.16
CA ILE A 191 9.29 -15.44 15.42
C ILE A 191 10.70 -16.04 15.43
N LYS A 192 11.16 -16.60 16.55
CA LYS A 192 12.46 -17.29 16.64
C LYS A 192 12.50 -18.54 15.78
N LYS A 193 11.43 -19.34 15.77
CA LYS A 193 11.33 -20.56 14.96
C LYS A 193 11.34 -20.25 13.46
N THR A 194 10.69 -19.17 13.05
CA THR A 194 10.51 -18.83 11.63
C THR A 194 11.50 -17.76 11.12
N GLY A 195 12.34 -17.21 11.99
CA GLY A 195 13.19 -16.06 11.67
C GLY A 195 12.38 -14.81 11.27
N GLY A 196 11.17 -14.67 11.82
CA GLY A 196 10.24 -13.58 11.48
C GLY A 196 9.65 -13.65 10.07
N LYS A 197 9.75 -14.80 9.39
CA LYS A 197 9.20 -15.04 8.06
C LYS A 197 7.92 -15.88 8.17
N GLY A 198 6.92 -15.57 7.36
CA GLY A 198 5.70 -16.37 7.23
C GLY A 198 5.76 -17.31 6.01
N PRO A 199 4.61 -17.89 5.62
CA PRO A 199 4.49 -18.73 4.43
C PRO A 199 5.06 -18.05 3.18
N GLY A 200 5.80 -18.80 2.35
CA GLY A 200 6.44 -18.24 1.15
C GLY A 200 7.50 -17.16 1.42
N GLY A 201 7.96 -17.01 2.68
CA GLY A 201 8.94 -15.98 3.06
C GLY A 201 8.36 -14.58 3.23
N CYS A 202 7.02 -14.44 3.29
CA CYS A 202 6.36 -13.16 3.54
C CYS A 202 6.83 -12.55 4.87
N LYS A 203 6.85 -11.21 4.97
CA LYS A 203 7.19 -10.49 6.20
C LYS A 203 6.04 -9.55 6.59
N GLY A 204 5.61 -9.64 7.84
CA GLY A 204 4.49 -8.86 8.38
C GLY A 204 3.12 -9.48 8.07
N LYS A 205 2.22 -9.38 9.05
CA LYS A 205 0.92 -10.08 9.03
C LYS A 205 0.13 -9.87 7.75
N GLU A 206 -0.03 -8.63 7.29
CA GLU A 206 -0.85 -8.30 6.13
C GLU A 206 -0.31 -8.87 4.81
N LYS A 207 1.01 -8.82 4.57
CA LYS A 207 1.62 -9.43 3.38
C LYS A 207 1.47 -10.94 3.41
N CYS A 208 1.55 -11.54 4.59
CA CYS A 208 1.31 -12.96 4.79
C CYS A 208 -0.17 -13.34 4.59
N ASP A 209 -1.11 -12.55 5.11
CA ASP A 209 -2.55 -12.75 4.89
C ASP A 209 -2.88 -12.64 3.39
N ALA A 210 -2.37 -11.61 2.71
CA ALA A 210 -2.56 -11.42 1.26
C ALA A 210 -1.94 -12.56 0.45
N PHE A 211 -0.76 -13.05 0.86
CA PHE A 211 -0.16 -14.24 0.26
C PHE A 211 -1.07 -15.46 0.43
N CYS A 212 -1.54 -15.73 1.66
CA CYS A 212 -2.38 -16.90 1.95
C CYS A 212 -3.81 -16.83 1.41
N GLN A 213 -4.32 -15.64 1.09
CA GLN A 213 -5.63 -15.47 0.45
C GLN A 213 -5.63 -15.86 -1.04
N GLN A 214 -4.46 -16.00 -1.66
CA GLN A 214 -4.39 -16.49 -3.04
C GLN A 214 -4.59 -18.01 -3.05
N GLU A 215 -5.52 -18.50 -3.87
CA GLU A 215 -5.88 -19.92 -3.95
C GLU A 215 -4.66 -20.83 -4.19
N ASN A 216 -3.71 -20.39 -5.01
CA ASN A 216 -2.48 -21.12 -5.32
C ASN A 216 -1.47 -21.18 -4.17
N ASN A 217 -1.67 -20.40 -3.10
CA ASN A 217 -0.79 -20.38 -1.93
C ASN A 217 -1.44 -21.07 -0.71
N PHE A 218 -2.67 -21.57 -0.84
CA PHE A 218 -3.40 -22.22 0.26
C PHE A 218 -2.59 -23.36 0.88
N ASP A 219 -2.07 -24.28 0.06
CA ASP A 219 -1.28 -25.43 0.54
C ASP A 219 -0.01 -24.97 1.25
N VAL A 220 0.68 -23.95 0.72
CA VAL A 220 1.89 -23.38 1.33
C VAL A 220 1.60 -22.83 2.74
N CYS A 221 0.47 -22.14 2.90
CA CYS A 221 0.08 -21.59 4.19
C CYS A 221 -0.41 -22.65 5.16
N LEU A 222 -1.12 -23.66 4.66
CA LEU A 222 -1.59 -24.78 5.46
C LEU A 222 -0.42 -25.62 5.99
N GLU A 223 0.56 -25.92 5.14
CA GLU A 223 1.79 -26.62 5.53
C GLU A 223 2.60 -25.79 6.53
N PHE A 224 2.79 -24.49 6.26
CA PHE A 224 3.48 -23.61 7.20
C PHE A 224 2.83 -23.60 8.59
N GLY A 225 1.50 -23.53 8.65
CA GLY A 225 0.76 -23.54 9.92
C GLY A 225 0.97 -24.84 10.70
N HIS A 226 0.95 -25.98 10.01
CA HIS A 226 1.21 -27.29 10.61
C HIS A 226 2.65 -27.44 11.09
N GLU A 227 3.64 -27.16 10.24
CA GLU A 227 5.06 -27.26 10.57
C GLU A 227 5.45 -26.35 11.75
N ASN A 228 4.80 -25.19 11.84
CA ASN A 228 5.05 -24.23 12.90
C ASN A 228 4.22 -24.45 14.17
N GLY A 229 3.38 -25.50 14.22
CA GLY A 229 2.59 -25.86 15.40
C GLY A 229 1.41 -24.91 15.64
N MET A 230 0.99 -24.18 14.62
CA MET A 230 -0.22 -23.36 14.63
C MET A 230 -1.48 -24.20 14.38
N MET A 231 -1.31 -25.43 13.89
CA MET A 231 -2.35 -26.41 13.65
C MET A 231 -1.87 -27.78 14.11
N ASN A 232 -2.76 -28.56 14.72
CA ASN A 232 -2.47 -29.97 15.02
C ASN A 232 -2.72 -30.89 13.81
N ASP A 233 -2.32 -32.16 13.91
CA ASP A 233 -2.43 -33.14 12.82
C ASP A 233 -3.88 -33.35 12.34
N GLU A 234 -4.85 -33.30 13.25
CA GLU A 234 -6.27 -33.47 12.92
C GLU A 234 -6.81 -32.25 12.16
N GLU A 235 -6.50 -31.03 12.62
CA GLU A 235 -6.83 -29.76 11.96
C GLU A 235 -6.21 -29.67 10.56
N TYR A 236 -4.93 -30.04 10.43
CA TYR A 236 -4.25 -30.09 9.14
C TYR A 236 -4.90 -31.09 8.19
N ALA A 237 -5.19 -32.30 8.66
CA ALA A 237 -5.85 -33.32 7.85
C ALA A 237 -7.27 -32.92 7.43
N MET A 238 -8.03 -32.23 8.29
CA MET A 238 -9.36 -31.71 7.96
C MET A 238 -9.29 -30.58 6.93
N ALA A 239 -8.38 -29.63 7.10
CA ALA A 239 -8.19 -28.53 6.16
C ALA A 239 -7.75 -29.04 4.77
N LYS A 240 -6.85 -30.04 4.73
CA LYS A 240 -6.39 -30.67 3.48
C LYS A 240 -7.51 -31.43 2.76
N LYS A 241 -8.40 -32.09 3.51
CA LYS A 241 -9.58 -32.79 2.95
C LYS A 241 -10.67 -31.83 2.45
N SER A 242 -10.74 -30.64 3.04
CA SER A 242 -11.71 -29.60 2.67
C SER A 242 -11.28 -28.76 1.45
N GLY A 243 -10.08 -29.01 0.92
CA GLY A 243 -9.52 -28.31 -0.24
C GLY A 243 -10.50 -28.31 -1.43
N LEU A 244 -10.85 -27.12 -1.91
CA LEU A 244 -11.82 -26.77 -2.95
C LEU A 244 -13.31 -26.86 -2.59
N LYS A 245 -13.85 -25.80 -1.96
CA LYS A 245 -15.06 -25.07 -2.40
C LYS A 245 -15.08 -23.67 -1.78
N MET A 246 -14.21 -22.77 -2.22
CA MET A 246 -14.49 -21.33 -2.19
C MET A 246 -14.33 -20.79 -3.60
#